data_AF-A0A0Q5IW54-F1
#
_entry.id   AF-A0A0Q5IW54-F1
#
_cell.length_a   1.000
_cell.length_b   1.000
_cell.length_c   1.000
_cell.angle_alpha   90.00
_cell.angle_beta   90.00
_cell.angle_gamma   90.00
#
_symmetry.space_group_name_H-M   'P 1'
#
loop_
_entity.id
_entity.type
_entity.pdbx_description
1 polymer ?
#
loop_
_entity_poly.entity_id
_entity_poly.type
_entity_poly.pdbx_seq_one_letter_code
_entity_poly.pdbx_strand_id
1 'polypeptide(L)'
;MPLGDAPNYSTPRTLGLAGVSVLAALAHFGLGAFDYGAARYLGLAGMLLAGLLLVYGVLTLIRYAEARDAMSDPHPRTPMYYTPHERLTLSIGLGLNLLGALAALAWAVSGAAWLWHLLGAALNLWAAWLAWWARPRPD
;
A
#
# COMPACT_ATOMS: atom_id res chain seq x y z
N MET A 1 -12.69 -8.94 -30.52
CA MET A 1 -12.68 -9.88 -29.38
C MET A 1 -12.91 -9.07 -28.11
N PRO A 2 -13.63 -9.58 -27.09
CA PRO A 2 -13.73 -8.85 -25.83
C PRO A 2 -12.32 -8.74 -25.24
N LEU A 3 -11.86 -7.52 -24.95
CA LEU A 3 -10.46 -7.19 -24.64
C LEU A 3 -10.00 -7.62 -23.23
N GLY A 4 -10.61 -8.67 -22.67
CA GLY A 4 -10.47 -9.07 -21.27
C GLY A 4 -11.29 -8.18 -20.32
N ASP A 5 -11.52 -8.68 -19.11
CA ASP A 5 -12.17 -7.90 -18.05
C ASP A 5 -11.26 -6.74 -17.59
N ALA A 6 -11.87 -5.68 -17.07
CA ALA A 6 -11.13 -4.56 -16.49
C ALA A 6 -10.24 -5.06 -15.33
N PRO A 7 -8.99 -4.59 -15.24
CA PRO A 7 -8.05 -5.09 -14.24
C PRO A 7 -8.46 -4.67 -12.85
N ASN A 8 -8.07 -5.45 -11.84
CA ASN A 8 -8.49 -5.20 -10.45
C ASN A 8 -7.95 -3.87 -9.90
N TYR A 9 -6.88 -3.35 -10.50
CA TYR A 9 -6.27 -2.07 -10.16
C TYR A 9 -6.94 -0.84 -10.80
N SER A 10 -8.00 -0.99 -11.59
CA SER A 10 -8.76 0.13 -12.20
C SER A 10 -9.89 0.69 -11.32
N THR A 11 -10.03 0.19 -10.08
CA THR A 11 -11.16 0.50 -9.21
C THR A 11 -10.88 1.66 -8.24
N PRO A 12 -11.92 2.38 -7.75
CA PRO A 12 -11.74 3.39 -6.70
C PRO A 12 -11.09 2.84 -5.42
N ARG A 13 -11.22 1.53 -5.17
CA ARG A 13 -10.58 0.87 -4.02
C ARG A 13 -9.06 0.86 -4.17
N THR A 14 -8.54 0.69 -5.38
CA THR A 14 -7.10 0.74 -5.66
C THR A 14 -6.55 2.15 -5.47
N LEU A 15 -7.30 3.18 -5.88
CA LEU A 15 -6.97 4.56 -5.56
C LEU A 15 -6.95 4.79 -4.04
N GLY A 16 -7.93 4.25 -3.32
CA GLY A 16 -7.96 4.26 -1.86
C GLY A 16 -6.73 3.56 -1.24
N LEU A 17 -6.38 2.37 -1.73
CA LEU A 17 -5.21 1.62 -1.28
C LEU A 17 -3.91 2.40 -1.48
N ALA A 18 -3.75 3.02 -2.65
CA ALA A 18 -2.60 3.89 -2.93
C ALA A 18 -2.54 5.06 -1.94
N GLY A 19 -3.65 5.77 -1.77
CA GLY A 19 -3.74 6.92 -0.85
C GLY A 19 -3.45 6.53 0.60
N VAL A 20 -4.08 5.47 1.12
CA VAL A 20 -3.87 5.01 2.50
C VAL A 20 -2.45 4.49 2.69
N SER A 21 -1.84 3.83 1.69
CA SER A 21 -0.43 3.39 1.77
C SER A 21 0.54 4.59 1.82
N VAL A 22 0.27 5.66 1.07
CA VAL A 22 1.05 6.91 1.14
C VAL A 22 0.88 7.57 2.51
N LEU A 23 -0.34 7.63 3.05
CA LEU A 23 -0.58 8.16 4.40
C LEU A 23 0.14 7.33 5.47
N ALA A 24 0.09 6.00 5.36
CA ALA A 24 0.82 5.08 6.24
C ALA A 24 2.33 5.30 6.15
N ALA A 25 2.86 5.53 4.94
CA ALA A 25 4.27 5.87 4.75
C ALA A 25 4.65 7.16 5.48
N LEU A 26 3.87 8.23 5.31
CA LEU A 26 4.12 9.51 6.00
C LEU A 26 4.07 9.35 7.52
N ALA A 27 3.10 8.59 8.03
CA ALA A 27 2.99 8.29 9.45
C ALA A 27 4.23 7.55 9.97
N HIS A 28 4.67 6.49 9.29
CA HIS A 28 5.87 5.73 9.67
C HIS A 28 7.15 6.56 9.57
N PHE A 29 7.24 7.47 8.61
CA PHE A 29 8.41 8.35 8.49
C PHE A 29 8.48 9.33 9.66
N GLY A 30 7.37 10.01 9.97
CA GLY A 30 7.29 10.95 11.08
C GLY A 30 7.51 10.27 12.45
N LEU A 31 6.87 9.12 12.67
CA LEU A 31 7.04 8.35 13.90
C LEU A 31 8.44 7.75 14.01
N GLY A 32 8.98 7.19 12.95
CA GLY A 32 10.36 6.70 12.93
C GLY A 32 11.38 7.80 13.24
N ALA A 33 11.14 9.04 12.78
CA ALA A 33 11.96 10.21 13.13
C ALA A 33 11.84 10.60 14.60
N PHE A 34 10.63 10.55 15.15
CA PHE A 34 10.41 10.78 16.57
C PHE A 34 11.12 9.72 17.44
N ASP A 35 10.98 8.45 17.08
CA ASP A 35 11.52 7.30 17.82
C ASP A 35 13.03 7.13 17.66
N TYR A 36 13.63 7.74 16.63
CA TYR A 36 15.07 7.72 16.39
C TYR A 36 15.88 8.17 17.62
N GLY A 37 15.35 9.12 18.39
CA GLY A 37 15.99 9.61 19.61
C GLY A 37 16.01 8.58 20.74
N ALA A 38 15.00 7.71 20.82
CA ALA A 38 14.86 6.70 21.87
C ALA A 38 15.55 5.38 21.49
N ALA A 39 15.37 4.91 20.26
CA ALA A 39 16.03 3.70 19.75
C ALA A 39 16.40 3.87 18.28
N ARG A 40 17.62 4.39 18.04
CA ARG A 40 18.16 4.75 16.71
C ARG A 40 17.85 3.75 15.60
N TYR A 41 18.24 2.48 15.78
CA TYR A 41 18.11 1.47 14.72
C TYR A 41 16.66 1.06 14.46
N LEU A 42 15.81 1.04 15.49
CA LEU A 42 14.39 0.75 15.33
C LEU A 42 13.64 1.91 14.68
N GLY A 43 13.98 3.16 15.02
CA GLY A 43 13.48 4.36 14.35
C GLY A 43 13.88 4.39 12.87
N LEU A 44 15.15 4.08 12.55
CA LEU A 44 15.62 3.93 11.17
C LEU A 44 14.88 2.82 10.41
N ALA A 45 14.61 1.68 11.05
CA ALA A 45 13.82 0.62 10.44
C ALA A 45 12.39 1.07 10.12
N GLY A 46 11.77 1.88 10.99
CA GLY A 46 10.48 2.52 10.73
C GLY A 46 10.52 3.46 9.52
N MET A 47 11.57 4.29 9.40
CA MET A 47 11.77 5.15 8.22
C MET A 47 12.00 4.35 6.93
N LEU A 48 12.72 3.23 7.00
CA LEU A 48 12.90 2.34 5.85
C LEU A 48 11.56 1.74 5.41
N LEU A 49 10.76 1.28 6.37
CA LEU A 49 9.43 0.74 6.11
C LEU A 49 8.51 1.80 5.48
N ALA A 50 8.61 3.06 5.93
CA ALA A 50 7.94 4.19 5.29
C ALA A 50 8.33 4.34 3.82
N GLY A 51 9.63 4.25 3.50
CA GLY A 51 10.11 4.29 2.12
C GLY A 51 9.51 3.19 1.25
N LEU A 52 9.43 1.96 1.76
CA LEU A 52 8.83 0.83 1.04
C LEU A 52 7.31 1.02 0.82
N LEU A 53 6.59 1.48 1.84
CA LEU A 53 5.16 1.81 1.74
C LEU A 53 4.90 2.95 0.75
N LEU A 54 5.78 3.96 0.71
CA LEU A 54 5.68 5.06 -0.24
C LEU A 54 5.87 4.56 -1.68
N VAL A 55 6.91 3.77 -1.94
CA VAL A 55 7.15 3.17 -3.25
C VAL A 55 5.95 2.33 -3.67
N TYR A 56 5.43 1.48 -2.78
CA TYR A 56 4.25 0.68 -3.04
C TYR A 56 3.03 1.54 -3.40
N GLY A 57 2.73 2.57 -2.59
CA GLY A 57 1.60 3.46 -2.81
C GLY A 57 1.69 4.23 -4.13
N VAL A 58 2.87 4.78 -4.44
CA VAL A 58 3.12 5.51 -5.70
C VAL A 58 3.00 4.58 -6.91
N LEU A 59 3.61 3.39 -6.88
CA LEU A 59 3.48 2.43 -7.97
C LEU A 59 2.03 1.98 -8.17
N THR A 60 1.28 1.79 -7.07
CA THR A 60 -0.15 1.45 -7.13
C THR A 60 -0.97 2.57 -7.76
N LEU A 61 -0.65 3.84 -7.44
CA LEU A 61 -1.30 5.00 -8.05
C LEU A 61 -0.99 5.11 -9.55
N ILE A 62 0.26 4.90 -9.96
CA ILE A 62 0.67 4.89 -11.37
C ILE A 62 -0.10 3.79 -12.13
N ARG A 63 -0.18 2.58 -11.57
CA ARG A 63 -0.94 1.47 -12.18
C ARG A 63 -2.42 1.80 -12.33
N TYR A 64 -3.03 2.44 -11.32
CA TYR A 64 -4.40 2.92 -11.42
C TYR A 64 -4.57 3.93 -12.56
N ALA A 65 -3.68 4.92 -12.67
CA ALA A 65 -3.73 5.93 -13.74
C ALA A 65 -3.56 5.30 -15.13
N GLU A 66 -2.56 4.43 -15.32
CA GLU A 66 -2.35 3.70 -16.57
C GLU A 66 -3.56 2.85 -16.96
N ALA A 67 -4.21 2.19 -15.98
CA ALA A 67 -5.41 1.42 -16.25
C ALA A 67 -6.58 2.29 -16.72
N ARG A 68 -6.77 3.44 -16.08
CA ARG A 68 -7.84 4.38 -16.44
C ARG A 68 -7.62 4.97 -17.83
N ASP A 69 -6.38 5.32 -18.16
CA ASP A 69 -6.01 5.83 -19.48
C ASP A 69 -6.26 4.77 -20.57
N ALA A 70 -5.76 3.54 -20.37
CA ALA A 70 -5.95 2.44 -21.30
C ALA A 70 -7.42 2.06 -21.52
N MET A 71 -8.25 2.14 -20.48
CA MET A 71 -9.70 1.90 -20.60
C MET A 71 -10.44 2.98 -21.40
N SER A 72 -9.84 4.16 -21.55
CA SER A 72 -10.37 5.25 -22.38
C SER A 72 -9.76 5.32 -23.78
N ASP A 73 -8.81 4.43 -24.12
CA ASP A 73 -8.18 4.40 -25.44
C ASP A 73 -9.19 3.95 -26.52
N PRO A 74 -9.49 4.80 -27.52
CA PRO A 74 -10.39 4.43 -28.62
C PRO A 74 -9.80 3.37 -29.55
N HIS A 75 -8.48 3.11 -29.52
CA HIS A 75 -7.79 2.16 -30.38
C HIS A 75 -6.84 1.23 -29.61
N PRO A 76 -7.38 0.34 -28.75
CA PRO A 76 -6.58 -0.53 -27.89
C PRO A 76 -5.69 -1.47 -28.73
N ARG A 77 -4.37 -1.35 -28.57
CA ARG A 77 -3.38 -2.08 -29.39
C ARG A 77 -2.97 -3.44 -28.81
N THR A 78 -3.21 -3.68 -27.52
CA THR A 78 -2.83 -4.92 -26.82
C THR A 78 -3.85 -5.29 -25.74
N PRO A 79 -4.11 -6.59 -25.50
CA PRO A 79 -4.83 -7.04 -24.30
C PRO A 79 -3.96 -6.74 -23.08
N MET A 80 -4.30 -5.72 -22.30
CA MET A 80 -3.47 -5.26 -21.17
C MET A 80 -3.64 -6.09 -19.89
N TYR A 81 -4.71 -6.87 -19.75
CA TYR A 81 -5.25 -7.20 -18.41
C TYR A 81 -5.09 -8.65 -17.96
N TYR A 82 -4.27 -9.47 -18.63
CA TYR A 82 -3.98 -10.83 -18.18
C TYR A 82 -2.49 -10.96 -17.79
N THR A 83 -2.13 -10.42 -16.63
CA THR A 83 -0.71 -10.27 -16.27
C THR A 83 -0.38 -10.80 -14.86
N PRO A 84 0.73 -11.57 -14.70
CA PRO A 84 1.12 -12.19 -13.43
C PRO A 84 1.33 -11.23 -12.25
N HIS A 85 1.51 -9.94 -12.52
CA HIS A 85 1.88 -8.97 -11.51
C HIS A 85 0.73 -8.62 -10.54
N GLU A 86 -0.54 -8.89 -10.88
CA GLU A 86 -1.65 -8.59 -9.96
C GLU A 86 -1.55 -9.34 -8.62
N ARG A 87 -1.18 -10.62 -8.67
CA ARG A 87 -0.98 -11.44 -7.46
C ARG A 87 0.22 -10.97 -6.63
N LEU A 88 1.25 -10.47 -7.29
CA LEU A 88 2.43 -9.91 -6.62
C LEU A 88 2.07 -8.60 -5.91
N THR A 89 1.33 -7.71 -6.57
CA THR A 89 0.85 -6.45 -5.97
C THR A 89 -0.01 -6.70 -4.73
N LEU A 90 -0.89 -7.72 -4.78
CA LEU A 90 -1.66 -8.16 -3.62
C LEU A 90 -0.76 -8.63 -2.47
N SER A 91 0.18 -9.54 -2.77
CA SER A 91 1.04 -10.16 -1.76
C SER A 91 1.96 -9.15 -1.09
N ILE A 92 2.57 -8.26 -1.88
CA ILE A 92 3.41 -7.15 -1.39
C ILE A 92 2.56 -6.17 -0.58
N GLY A 93 1.38 -5.80 -1.09
CA GLY A 93 0.49 -4.86 -0.41
C GLY A 93 0.06 -5.35 0.96
N LEU A 94 -0.37 -6.61 1.06
CA LEU A 94 -0.70 -7.24 2.33
C LEU A 94 0.53 -7.33 3.24
N GLY A 95 1.64 -7.84 2.72
CA GLY A 95 2.86 -8.05 3.50
C GLY A 95 3.41 -6.76 4.11
N LEU A 96 3.54 -5.71 3.31
CA LEU A 96 4.05 -4.41 3.77
C LEU A 96 3.14 -3.77 4.80
N ASN A 97 1.83 -3.76 4.56
CA ASN A 97 0.89 -3.14 5.49
C ASN A 97 0.73 -3.96 6.78
N LEU A 98 0.70 -5.29 6.73
CA LEU A 98 0.70 -6.10 7.95
C LEU A 98 1.98 -5.91 8.77
N LEU A 99 3.15 -5.85 8.10
CA LEU A 99 4.42 -5.54 8.76
C LEU A 99 4.39 -4.14 9.38
N GLY A 100 3.85 -3.14 8.66
CA GLY A 100 3.64 -1.78 9.17
C GLY A 100 2.72 -1.73 10.38
N ALA A 101 1.64 -2.50 10.38
CA ALA A 101 0.74 -2.60 11.52
C ALA A 101 1.45 -3.21 12.74
N LEU A 102 2.19 -4.31 12.56
CA LEU A 102 2.95 -4.95 13.64
C LEU A 102 4.04 -4.04 14.21
N ALA A 103 4.78 -3.34 13.34
CA ALA A 103 5.81 -2.39 13.77
C ALA A 103 5.21 -1.26 14.60
N ALA A 104 4.07 -0.72 14.16
CA ALA A 104 3.36 0.32 14.89
C ALA A 104 2.82 -0.21 16.24
N LEU A 105 2.23 -1.41 16.28
CA LEU A 105 1.77 -2.01 17.54
C LEU A 105 2.91 -2.26 18.53
N ALA A 106 4.07 -2.71 18.05
CA ALA A 106 5.25 -2.90 18.91
C ALA A 106 5.65 -1.58 19.58
N TRP A 107 5.72 -0.49 18.81
CA TRP A 107 5.98 0.85 19.33
C TRP A 107 4.86 1.41 20.20
N ALA A 108 3.60 1.05 19.96
CA ALA A 108 2.49 1.45 20.83
C ALA A 108 2.62 0.87 22.25
N VAL A 109 3.26 -0.29 22.38
CA VAL A 109 3.51 -0.95 23.68
C VAL A 109 4.74 -0.38 24.38
N SER A 110 5.79 -0.01 23.65
CA SER A 110 7.09 0.39 24.23
C SER A 110 7.43 1.88 24.15
N GLY A 111 6.73 2.65 23.32
CA GLY A 111 7.07 4.02 22.95
C GLY A 111 6.26 5.09 23.66
N ALA A 112 6.76 6.33 23.64
CA ALA A 112 6.09 7.47 24.28
C ALA A 112 4.87 7.98 23.48
N ALA A 113 4.87 7.82 22.16
CA ALA A 113 3.83 8.29 21.24
C ALA A 113 2.74 7.22 20.98
N TRP A 114 2.37 6.43 21.99
CA TRP A 114 1.55 5.23 21.84
C TRP A 114 0.27 5.43 21.01
N LEU A 115 -0.45 6.55 21.22
CA LEU A 115 -1.68 6.85 20.50
C LEU A 115 -1.43 7.04 19.00
N TRP A 116 -0.33 7.70 18.63
CA TRP A 116 0.04 7.91 17.24
C TRP A 116 0.45 6.61 16.56
N HIS A 117 1.10 5.71 17.30
CA HIS A 117 1.39 4.37 16.81
C HIS A 117 0.13 3.53 16.62
N LEU A 118 -0.87 3.63 17.51
CA LEU A 118 -2.15 2.95 17.29
C LEU A 118 -2.88 3.46 16.04
N LEU A 119 -2.84 4.77 15.79
CA LEU A 119 -3.37 5.35 14.54
C LEU A 119 -2.59 4.85 13.32
N GLY A 120 -1.26 4.77 13.40
CA GLY A 120 -0.40 4.17 12.37
C GLY A 120 -0.76 2.71 12.11
N ALA A 121 -1.01 1.92 13.17
CA ALA A 121 -1.45 0.53 13.05
C ALA A 121 -2.82 0.43 12.36
N ALA A 122 -3.79 1.28 12.75
CA ALA A 122 -5.10 1.33 12.14
C ALA A 122 -5.05 1.67 10.64
N LEU A 123 -4.22 2.64 10.24
CA LEU A 123 -4.01 2.99 8.83
C LEU A 123 -3.48 1.80 8.02
N ASN A 124 -2.48 1.10 8.55
CA ASN A 124 -1.90 -0.07 7.90
C ASN A 124 -2.90 -1.23 7.81
N LEU A 125 -3.67 -1.51 8.87
CA LEU A 125 -4.72 -2.53 8.83
C LEU A 125 -5.81 -2.18 7.81
N TRP A 126 -6.16 -0.90 7.69
CA TRP A 126 -7.12 -0.44 6.68
C TRP A 126 -6.58 -0.64 5.25
N ALA A 127 -5.31 -0.31 5.00
CA ALA A 127 -4.67 -0.59 3.72
C ALA A 127 -4.58 -2.10 3.42
N ALA A 128 -4.23 -2.94 4.40
CA ALA A 128 -4.24 -4.39 4.23
C ALA A 128 -5.64 -4.92 3.88
N TRP A 129 -6.69 -4.39 4.53
CA TRP A 129 -8.07 -4.70 4.20
C TRP A 129 -8.44 -4.26 2.77
N LEU A 130 -8.06 -3.06 2.35
CA LEU A 130 -8.25 -2.59 0.98
C LEU A 130 -7.53 -3.48 -0.05
N ALA A 131 -6.29 -3.89 0.23
CA ALA A 131 -5.54 -4.82 -0.62
C ALA A 131 -6.25 -6.17 -0.75
N TRP A 132 -6.73 -6.74 0.36
CA TRP A 132 -7.50 -8.00 0.35
C TRP A 132 -8.80 -7.90 -0.45
N TRP A 133 -9.49 -6.76 -0.36
CA TRP A 133 -10.71 -6.50 -1.12
C TRP A 133 -10.46 -6.22 -2.61
N ALA A 134 -9.27 -5.76 -2.96
CA ALA A 134 -8.80 -5.58 -4.33
C ALA A 134 -8.11 -6.83 -4.91
N ARG A 135 -8.22 -7.99 -4.24
CA ARG A 135 -7.59 -9.24 -4.70
C ARG A 135 -8.10 -9.65 -6.08
N PRO A 136 -7.24 -10.28 -6.91
CA PRO A 136 -7.68 -10.83 -8.18
C PRO A 136 -8.76 -11.89 -8.01
N ARG A 137 -9.76 -11.90 -8.90
CA ARG A 137 -10.73 -12.99 -8.97
C ARG A 137 -10.04 -14.24 -9.53
N PRO A 138 -10.31 -15.43 -8.97
CA PRO A 138 -9.93 -16.67 -9.63
C PRO A 138 -10.73 -16.79 -10.93
N ASP A 139 -10.03 -17.12 -12.01
CA ASP A 139 -10.63 -17.49 -13.30
C ASP A 139 -11.47 -18.76 -13.20
#